data_AF-A0A5B0EZE9-F1
#
_entry.id   AF-A0A5B0EZE9-F1
#
_cell.length_a   1.000
_cell.length_b   1.000
_cell.length_c   1.000
_cell.angle_alpha   90.00
_cell.angle_beta   90.00
_cell.angle_gamma   90.00
#
_symmetry.space_group_name_H-M   'P 1'
#
loop_
_entity.id
_entity.type
_entity.pdbx_description
1 polymer ?
#
loop_
_entity_poly.entity_id
_entity_poly.type
_entity_poly.pdbx_seq_one_letter_code
_entity_poly.pdbx_strand_id
1 'polypeptide(L)'
;MNASYKNSHINETLDVLTELSQYKPRSADQRRTGFESRAERISNWSMGMAVMLMVPAWGLAAWAYFGGSLYEWVKLVALIIVTLSCLLAILALLIPILATGVILFRWKDISLQNLLDDIKHEQAMVYALSNHKDEALVDAKCWLELKIKRIEARVAHFFGDKSAVLGLLASGYFFAKEFGDKAGGLSWIGSTISSGVTFQNFPNMALMMIGAGVVGLSLGAVMIRHIAARYRYQVQLIDMAKR
;
A
#
# COMPACT_ATOMS: atom_id res chain seq x y z
N MET A 1 18.44 38.34 -26.52
CA MET A 1 18.09 36.89 -26.59
C MET A 1 16.70 36.76 -27.19
N ASN A 2 16.60 36.04 -28.32
CA ASN A 2 15.39 35.98 -29.16
C ASN A 2 14.32 35.04 -28.57
N ALA A 3 13.05 35.42 -28.65
CA ALA A 3 11.92 34.61 -28.14
C ALA A 3 11.86 33.20 -28.78
N SER A 4 12.34 33.06 -30.02
CA SER A 4 12.44 31.77 -30.72
C SER A 4 13.43 30.80 -30.06
N TYR A 5 14.57 31.31 -29.55
CA TYR A 5 15.56 30.49 -28.83
C TYR A 5 15.02 30.00 -27.48
N LYS A 6 14.22 30.85 -26.83
CA LYS A 6 13.57 30.51 -25.55
C LYS A 6 12.51 29.43 -25.75
N ASN A 7 11.75 29.47 -26.84
CA ASN A 7 10.72 28.45 -27.14
C ASN A 7 11.33 27.10 -27.56
N SER A 8 12.42 27.08 -28.32
CA SER A 8 13.09 25.81 -28.67
C SER A 8 13.68 25.13 -27.45
N HIS A 9 14.31 25.90 -26.55
CA HIS A 9 14.87 25.36 -25.31
C HIS A 9 13.80 24.82 -24.36
N ILE A 10 12.65 25.52 -24.23
CA ILE A 10 11.53 25.04 -23.42
C ILE A 10 10.93 23.75 -24.00
N ASN A 11 10.79 23.66 -25.32
CA ASN A 11 10.27 22.46 -25.96
C ASN A 11 11.21 21.26 -25.77
N GLU A 12 12.54 21.46 -25.85
CA GLU A 12 13.53 20.42 -25.55
C GLU A 12 13.43 19.93 -24.10
N THR A 13 13.25 20.83 -23.13
CA THR A 13 13.02 20.46 -21.73
C THR A 13 11.69 19.70 -21.52
N LEU A 14 10.64 20.07 -22.27
CA LEU A 14 9.33 19.41 -22.20
C LEU A 14 9.36 18.01 -22.84
N ASP A 15 10.12 17.81 -23.91
CA ASP A 15 10.31 16.50 -24.53
C ASP A 15 11.04 15.55 -23.57
N VAL A 16 12.11 16.02 -22.91
CA VAL A 16 12.81 15.27 -21.86
C VAL A 16 11.86 14.90 -20.70
N LEU A 17 11.03 15.84 -20.24
CA LEU A 17 10.04 15.57 -19.19
C LEU A 17 8.98 14.55 -19.61
N THR A 18 8.56 14.61 -20.88
CA THR A 18 7.55 13.71 -21.44
C THR A 18 8.11 12.30 -21.55
N GLU A 19 9.35 12.15 -22.00
CA GLU A 19 10.05 10.87 -22.05
C GLU A 19 10.27 10.30 -20.63
N LEU A 20 10.74 11.12 -19.70
CA LEU A 20 10.88 10.75 -18.28
C LEU A 20 9.57 10.30 -17.62
N SER A 21 8.43 10.85 -18.06
CA SER A 21 7.12 10.47 -17.53
C SER A 21 6.74 9.03 -17.85
N GLN A 22 7.29 8.47 -18.94
CA GLN A 22 7.07 7.10 -19.38
C GLN A 22 7.98 6.11 -18.63
N TYR A 23 9.14 6.58 -18.16
CA TYR A 23 10.02 5.79 -17.32
C TYR A 23 9.40 5.56 -15.94
N LYS A 24 9.27 4.28 -15.58
CA LYS A 24 8.79 3.82 -14.28
C LYS A 24 9.78 2.82 -13.72
N PRO A 25 10.03 2.83 -12.39
CA PRO A 25 10.81 1.78 -11.78
C PRO A 25 10.10 0.43 -12.01
N ARG A 26 10.89 -0.64 -12.12
CA ARG A 26 10.38 -2.01 -12.26
C ARG A 26 9.36 -2.28 -11.14
N SER A 27 8.15 -2.69 -11.51
CA SER A 27 7.06 -2.86 -10.55
C SER A 27 7.38 -3.99 -9.56
N ALA A 28 6.80 -3.93 -8.35
CA ALA A 28 6.99 -4.99 -7.36
C ALA A 28 6.64 -6.38 -7.94
N ASP A 29 5.58 -6.46 -8.77
CA ASP A 29 5.19 -7.69 -9.48
C ASP A 29 6.24 -8.23 -10.45
N GLN A 30 7.01 -7.35 -11.09
CA GLN A 30 8.10 -7.76 -11.98
C GLN A 30 9.36 -8.17 -11.21
N ARG A 31 9.50 -7.77 -9.95
CA ARG A 31 10.59 -8.18 -9.03
C ARG A 31 10.26 -9.45 -8.26
N ARG A 32 8.99 -9.89 -8.29
CA ARG A 32 8.54 -11.14 -7.65
C ARG A 32 9.17 -12.33 -8.34
N THR A 33 9.66 -13.26 -7.53
CA THR A 33 10.17 -14.53 -8.05
C THR A 33 9.01 -15.41 -8.53
N GLY A 34 9.28 -16.31 -9.48
CA GLY A 34 8.28 -17.26 -9.97
C GLY A 34 7.68 -18.15 -8.87
N PHE A 35 8.36 -18.30 -7.73
CA PHE A 35 7.87 -19.01 -6.56
C PHE A 35 6.83 -18.20 -5.76
N GLU A 36 7.05 -16.90 -5.59
CA GLU A 36 6.14 -15.99 -4.88
C GLU A 36 4.79 -15.87 -5.61
N SER A 37 4.84 -15.68 -6.94
CA SER A 37 3.63 -15.58 -7.78
C SER A 37 2.81 -16.87 -7.81
N ARG A 38 3.44 -18.04 -7.72
CA ARG A 38 2.76 -19.34 -7.62
C ARG A 38 2.13 -19.53 -6.24
N ALA A 39 2.85 -19.17 -5.17
CA ALA A 39 2.33 -19.26 -3.81
C ALA A 39 1.12 -18.33 -3.60
N GLU A 40 1.16 -17.09 -4.11
CA GLU A 40 0.01 -16.18 -4.08
C GLU A 40 -1.16 -16.72 -4.92
N ARG A 41 -0.90 -17.30 -6.10
CA ARG A 41 -1.96 -17.87 -6.93
C ARG A 41 -2.65 -19.05 -6.23
N ILE A 42 -1.88 -19.92 -5.57
CA ILE A 42 -2.41 -21.04 -4.80
C ILE A 42 -3.20 -20.53 -3.58
N SER A 43 -2.67 -19.54 -2.87
CA SER A 43 -3.32 -18.89 -1.74
C SER A 43 -4.66 -18.25 -2.13
N ASN A 44 -4.68 -17.45 -3.21
CA ASN A 44 -5.91 -16.83 -3.72
C ASN A 44 -6.93 -17.86 -4.18
N TRP A 45 -6.49 -18.97 -4.78
CA TRP A 45 -7.39 -20.05 -5.18
C TRP A 45 -7.98 -20.77 -3.96
N SER A 46 -7.17 -21.03 -2.92
CA SER A 46 -7.66 -21.58 -1.66
C SER A 46 -8.61 -20.64 -0.93
N MET A 47 -8.36 -19.32 -0.99
CA MET A 47 -9.22 -18.30 -0.38
C MET A 47 -10.56 -18.21 -1.12
N GLY A 48 -10.54 -18.23 -2.46
CA GLY A 48 -11.76 -18.28 -3.28
C GLY A 48 -12.59 -19.53 -3.01
N MET A 49 -11.95 -20.69 -2.87
CA MET A 49 -12.62 -21.95 -2.56
C MET A 49 -13.20 -21.96 -1.14
N ALA A 50 -12.48 -21.39 -0.17
CA ALA A 50 -12.98 -21.23 1.20
C ALA A 50 -14.23 -20.35 1.27
N VAL A 51 -14.24 -19.21 0.56
CA VAL A 51 -15.41 -18.32 0.48
C VAL A 51 -16.59 -19.02 -0.19
N MET A 52 -16.35 -19.73 -1.30
CA MET A 52 -17.40 -20.46 -2.01
C MET A 52 -18.08 -21.54 -1.15
N LEU A 53 -17.31 -22.22 -0.29
CA LEU A 53 -17.82 -23.19 0.69
C LEU A 53 -18.57 -22.51 1.86
N MET A 54 -18.24 -21.26 2.19
CA MET A 54 -18.84 -20.52 3.30
C MET A 54 -20.24 -19.98 2.97
N VAL A 55 -20.48 -19.63 1.70
CA VAL A 55 -21.77 -19.08 1.21
C VAL A 55 -22.98 -19.97 1.54
N PRO A 56 -22.98 -21.29 1.24
CA PRO A 56 -24.11 -22.15 1.60
C PRO A 56 -24.26 -22.34 3.11
N ALA A 57 -23.17 -22.32 3.88
CA ALA A 57 -23.23 -22.39 5.34
C ALA A 57 -23.89 -21.14 5.95
N TRP A 58 -23.61 -19.95 5.42
CA TRP A 58 -24.31 -18.72 5.80
C TRP A 58 -25.79 -18.75 5.42
N GLY A 59 -26.14 -19.28 4.24
CA GLY A 59 -27.53 -19.44 3.83
C GLY A 59 -28.33 -20.34 4.77
N LEU A 60 -27.74 -21.45 5.21
CA LEU A 60 -28.35 -22.38 6.18
C LEU A 60 -28.45 -21.77 7.58
N ALA A 61 -27.45 -20.98 8.01
CA ALA A 61 -27.48 -20.29 9.29
C ALA A 61 -28.56 -19.19 9.33
N ALA A 62 -28.72 -18.43 8.23
CA ALA A 62 -29.80 -17.45 8.10
C ALA A 62 -31.18 -18.12 8.12
N TRP A 63 -31.35 -19.24 7.42
CA TRP A 63 -32.59 -20.01 7.42
C TRP A 63 -32.96 -20.55 8.81
N ALA A 64 -31.97 -21.02 9.58
CA ALA A 64 -32.18 -21.44 10.96
C ALA A 64 -32.59 -20.29 11.88
N TYR A 65 -32.03 -19.09 11.67
CA TYR A 65 -32.36 -17.89 12.43
C TYR A 65 -33.79 -17.40 12.19
N PHE A 66 -34.30 -17.54 10.96
CA PHE A 66 -35.69 -17.18 10.61
C PHE A 66 -36.73 -18.26 10.97
N GLY A 67 -36.36 -19.27 11.77
CA GLY A 67 -37.29 -20.26 12.34
C GLY A 67 -37.42 -21.56 11.57
N GLY A 68 -36.55 -21.83 10.58
CA GLY A 68 -36.51 -23.12 9.90
C GLY A 68 -35.94 -24.24 10.78
N SER A 69 -36.62 -25.39 10.87
CA SER A 69 -36.06 -26.57 11.54
C SER A 69 -35.05 -27.27 10.61
N LEU A 70 -33.84 -27.47 11.11
CA LEU A 70 -32.78 -28.18 10.39
C LEU A 70 -32.61 -29.58 10.98
N TYR A 71 -32.65 -30.59 10.11
CA TYR A 71 -32.30 -31.97 10.46
C TYR A 71 -30.86 -32.05 10.98
N GLU A 72 -30.61 -32.92 11.96
CA GLU A 72 -29.30 -33.05 12.64
C GLU A 72 -28.16 -33.37 11.66
N TRP A 73 -28.41 -34.20 10.65
CA TRP A 73 -27.44 -34.52 9.59
C TRP A 73 -27.00 -33.28 8.79
N VAL A 74 -27.91 -32.33 8.55
CA VAL A 74 -27.61 -31.09 7.81
C VAL A 74 -26.72 -30.17 8.65
N LYS A 75 -26.93 -30.13 9.98
CA LYS A 75 -26.06 -29.39 10.90
C LYS A 75 -24.65 -29.96 10.95
N LEU A 76 -24.53 -31.28 10.95
CA LEU A 76 -23.24 -31.98 10.98
C LEU A 76 -22.45 -31.73 9.69
N VAL A 77 -23.11 -31.82 8.53
CA VAL A 77 -22.51 -31.49 7.22
C VAL A 77 -22.08 -30.02 7.15
N ALA A 78 -22.91 -29.09 7.64
CA ALA A 78 -22.55 -27.68 7.69
C ALA A 78 -21.32 -27.41 8.57
N LEU A 79 -21.21 -28.10 9.72
CA LEU A 79 -20.06 -27.98 10.62
C LEU A 79 -18.77 -28.52 9.97
N ILE A 80 -18.85 -29.63 9.24
CA ILE A 80 -17.72 -30.18 8.46
C ILE A 80 -17.29 -29.19 7.36
N ILE A 81 -18.23 -28.58 6.65
CA ILE A 81 -17.93 -27.59 5.61
C ILE A 81 -17.27 -26.34 6.20
N VAL A 82 -17.75 -25.84 7.34
CA VAL A 82 -17.17 -24.67 8.02
C VAL A 82 -15.77 -24.95 8.55
N THR A 83 -15.56 -26.10 9.19
CA THR A 83 -14.23 -26.50 9.68
C THR A 83 -13.23 -26.68 8.54
N LEU A 84 -13.66 -27.27 7.43
CA LEU A 84 -12.84 -27.39 6.21
C LEU A 84 -12.50 -26.01 5.62
N SER A 85 -13.47 -25.10 5.53
CA SER A 85 -13.26 -23.73 5.05
C SER A 85 -12.27 -22.96 5.92
N CYS A 86 -12.38 -23.07 7.25
CA CYS A 86 -11.42 -22.49 8.19
C CYS A 86 -10.00 -23.04 7.99
N LEU A 87 -9.84 -24.36 7.80
CA LEU A 87 -8.54 -24.97 7.53
C LEU A 87 -7.94 -24.45 6.22
N LEU A 88 -8.75 -24.33 5.16
CA LEU A 88 -8.31 -23.75 3.89
C LEU A 88 -7.92 -22.28 4.01
N ALA A 89 -8.67 -21.48 4.79
CA ALA A 89 -8.34 -20.07 5.03
C ALA A 89 -7.02 -19.92 5.82
N ILE A 90 -6.77 -20.79 6.80
CA ILE A 90 -5.52 -20.82 7.56
C ILE A 90 -4.35 -21.20 6.64
N LEU A 91 -4.52 -22.22 5.79
CA LEU A 91 -3.50 -22.57 4.78
C LEU A 91 -3.24 -21.43 3.79
N ALA A 92 -4.30 -20.77 3.31
CA ALA A 92 -4.19 -19.63 2.40
C ALA A 92 -3.31 -18.52 2.99
N LEU A 93 -3.37 -18.32 4.31
CA LEU A 93 -2.60 -17.31 5.03
C LEU A 93 -1.15 -17.76 5.27
N LEU A 94 -0.93 -19.04 5.59
CA LEU A 94 0.40 -19.62 5.87
C LEU A 94 1.27 -19.78 4.61
N ILE A 95 0.69 -20.18 3.48
CA ILE A 95 1.42 -20.44 2.22
C ILE A 95 2.28 -19.23 1.76
N PRO A 96 1.75 -18.00 1.65
CA PRO A 96 2.54 -16.84 1.24
C PRO A 96 3.58 -16.41 2.30
N ILE A 97 3.31 -16.65 3.59
CA ILE A 97 4.27 -16.38 4.67
C ILE A 97 5.48 -17.31 4.56
N LEU A 98 5.24 -18.61 4.35
CA LEU A 98 6.31 -19.59 4.16
C LEU A 98 7.09 -19.35 2.87
N ALA A 99 6.41 -19.00 1.78
CA ALA A 99 7.07 -18.64 0.52
C ALA A 99 7.99 -17.44 0.67
N THR A 100 7.53 -16.37 1.34
CA THR A 100 8.34 -15.21 1.69
C THR A 100 9.53 -15.60 2.57
N GLY A 101 9.32 -16.50 3.54
CA GLY A 101 10.40 -17.03 4.39
C GLY A 101 11.51 -17.73 3.61
N VAL A 102 11.16 -18.59 2.65
CA VAL A 102 12.14 -19.27 1.77
C VAL A 102 12.89 -18.29 0.87
N ILE A 103 12.21 -17.26 0.37
CA ILE A 103 12.82 -16.18 -0.41
C ILE A 103 13.79 -15.38 0.45
N LEU A 104 13.45 -15.13 1.72
CA LEU A 104 14.30 -14.46 2.69
C LEU A 104 15.61 -15.23 2.95
N PHE A 105 15.59 -16.55 2.91
CA PHE A 105 16.82 -17.35 3.00
C PHE A 105 17.70 -17.22 1.75
N ARG A 106 17.10 -17.05 0.57
CA ARG A 106 17.80 -16.85 -0.71
C ARG A 106 17.99 -15.36 -1.08
N TRP A 107 17.81 -14.47 -0.11
CA TRP A 107 17.75 -13.03 -0.35
C TRP A 107 19.01 -12.46 -1.00
N LYS A 108 20.20 -13.00 -0.70
CA LYS A 108 21.46 -12.47 -1.25
C LYS A 108 21.52 -12.63 -2.77
N ASP A 109 21.22 -13.83 -3.26
CA ASP A 109 21.27 -14.12 -4.70
C ASP A 109 20.15 -13.41 -5.45
N ILE A 110 18.94 -13.39 -4.87
CA ILE A 110 17.76 -12.75 -5.47
C ILE A 110 17.94 -11.22 -5.47
N SER A 111 18.48 -10.64 -4.40
CA SER A 111 18.77 -9.20 -4.31
C SER A 111 19.83 -8.80 -5.31
N LEU A 112 20.91 -9.59 -5.46
CA LEU A 112 21.96 -9.33 -6.44
C LEU A 112 21.44 -9.42 -7.88
N GLN A 113 20.65 -10.46 -8.20
CA GLN A 113 20.05 -10.60 -9.52
C GLN A 113 19.08 -9.45 -9.83
N ASN A 114 18.23 -9.08 -8.87
CA ASN A 114 17.33 -7.94 -9.02
C ASN A 114 18.11 -6.63 -9.21
N LEU A 115 19.22 -6.44 -8.49
CA LEU A 115 20.07 -5.27 -8.65
C LEU A 115 20.71 -5.23 -10.05
N LEU A 116 21.23 -6.36 -10.54
CA LEU A 116 21.81 -6.43 -11.90
C LEU A 116 20.78 -6.17 -12.99
N ASP A 117 19.58 -6.71 -12.83
CA ASP A 117 18.48 -6.48 -13.76
C ASP A 117 17.98 -5.03 -13.71
N ASP A 118 17.88 -4.44 -12.52
CA ASP A 118 17.53 -3.04 -12.35
C ASP A 118 18.59 -2.15 -13.01
N ILE A 119 19.89 -2.44 -12.82
CA ILE A 119 20.99 -1.72 -13.50
C ILE A 119 20.85 -1.81 -15.02
N LYS A 120 20.59 -3.00 -15.58
CA LYS A 120 20.41 -3.15 -17.04
C LYS A 120 19.21 -2.37 -17.56
N HIS A 121 18.10 -2.39 -16.83
CA HIS A 121 16.89 -1.68 -17.20
C HIS A 121 17.10 -0.17 -17.13
N GLU A 122 17.76 0.31 -16.09
CA GLU A 122 18.10 1.72 -15.89
C GLU A 122 19.12 2.21 -16.91
N GLN A 123 20.13 1.40 -17.26
CA GLN A 123 21.11 1.75 -18.29
C GLN A 123 20.49 1.99 -19.66
N ALA A 124 19.47 1.21 -20.05
CA ALA A 124 18.76 1.44 -21.31
C ALA A 124 18.04 2.81 -21.33
N MET A 125 17.45 3.21 -20.20
CA MET A 125 16.79 4.51 -20.05
C MET A 125 17.81 5.65 -20.01
N VAL A 126 18.90 5.47 -19.29
CA VAL A 126 20.03 6.42 -19.20
C VAL A 126 20.64 6.67 -20.58
N TYR A 127 20.83 5.61 -21.38
CA TYR A 127 21.33 5.74 -22.75
C TYR A 127 20.38 6.55 -23.65
N ALA A 128 19.07 6.28 -23.57
CA ALA A 128 18.08 7.07 -24.31
C ALA A 128 18.10 8.56 -23.87
N LEU A 129 18.25 8.81 -22.57
CA LEU A 129 18.32 10.16 -22.02
C LEU A 129 19.61 10.92 -22.40
N SER A 130 20.73 10.22 -22.58
CA SER A 130 22.02 10.82 -22.96
C SER A 130 22.05 11.42 -24.37
N ASN A 131 21.07 11.09 -25.22
CA ASN A 131 20.94 11.69 -26.54
C ASN A 131 20.35 13.12 -26.50
N HIS A 132 19.86 13.58 -25.35
CA HIS A 132 19.33 14.93 -25.17
C HIS A 132 20.44 15.91 -24.76
N LYS A 133 20.23 17.20 -25.02
CA LYS A 133 21.21 18.24 -24.66
C LYS A 133 21.35 18.37 -23.14
N ASP A 134 22.59 18.56 -22.68
CA ASP A 134 22.92 18.75 -21.27
C ASP A 134 22.13 19.88 -20.59
N GLU A 135 21.90 20.98 -21.31
CA GLU A 135 21.14 22.14 -20.80
C GLU A 135 19.68 21.78 -20.52
N ALA A 136 19.04 21.01 -21.41
CA ALA A 136 17.66 20.54 -21.25
C ALA A 136 17.52 19.54 -20.08
N LEU A 137 18.53 18.68 -19.87
CA LEU A 137 18.60 17.75 -18.74
C LEU A 137 18.72 18.48 -17.39
N VAL A 138 19.54 19.55 -17.31
CA VAL A 138 19.67 20.39 -16.09
C VAL A 138 18.36 21.08 -15.77
N ASP A 139 17.71 21.67 -16.77
CA ASP A 139 16.43 22.34 -16.59
C ASP A 139 15.35 21.35 -16.13
N ALA A 140 15.27 20.17 -16.75
CA ALA A 140 14.35 19.12 -16.35
C ALA A 140 14.56 18.69 -14.89
N LYS A 141 15.82 18.50 -14.48
CA LYS A 141 16.18 18.21 -13.08
C LYS A 141 15.71 19.31 -12.13
N CYS A 142 15.97 20.57 -12.46
CA CYS A 142 15.55 21.72 -11.65
C CYS A 142 14.03 21.74 -11.44
N TRP A 143 13.25 21.53 -12.51
CA TRP A 143 11.78 21.46 -12.43
C TRP A 143 11.27 20.29 -11.58
N LEU A 144 11.91 19.12 -11.69
CA LEU A 144 11.57 17.95 -10.88
C LEU A 144 11.89 18.18 -9.39
N GLU A 145 13.04 18.74 -9.06
CA GLU A 145 13.42 19.09 -7.69
C GLU A 145 12.50 20.14 -7.07
N LEU A 146 12.14 21.18 -7.84
CA LEU A 146 11.14 22.16 -7.42
C LEU A 146 9.78 21.50 -7.16
N LYS A 147 9.36 20.55 -7.99
CA LYS A 147 8.11 19.80 -7.79
C LYS A 147 8.16 18.96 -6.51
N ILE A 148 9.27 18.27 -6.26
CA ILE A 148 9.51 17.47 -5.05
C ILE A 148 9.43 18.37 -3.82
N LYS A 149 10.18 19.49 -3.81
CA LYS A 149 10.16 20.47 -2.71
C LYS A 149 8.75 21.01 -2.44
N ARG A 150 7.97 21.30 -3.50
CA ARG A 150 6.57 21.75 -3.34
C ARG A 150 5.63 20.65 -2.81
N ILE A 151 5.91 19.38 -3.10
CA ILE A 151 5.14 18.26 -2.55
C ILE A 151 5.50 18.06 -1.08
N GLU A 152 6.79 18.04 -0.75
CA GLU A 152 7.29 17.92 0.62
C GLU A 152 6.85 19.08 1.50
N ALA A 153 6.89 20.32 1.00
CA ALA A 153 6.40 21.49 1.72
C ALA A 153 4.89 21.40 2.00
N ARG A 154 4.09 20.86 1.08
CA ARG A 154 2.65 20.61 1.33
C ARG A 154 2.44 19.54 2.40
N VAL A 155 3.19 18.45 2.34
CA VAL A 155 3.16 17.43 3.41
C VAL A 155 3.60 18.05 4.74
N ALA A 156 4.71 18.77 4.79
CA ALA A 156 5.19 19.44 5.99
C ALA A 156 4.19 20.48 6.52
N HIS A 157 3.45 21.17 5.66
CA HIS A 157 2.41 22.11 6.08
C HIS A 157 1.16 21.40 6.65
N PHE A 158 0.72 20.30 6.02
CA PHE A 158 -0.42 19.51 6.51
C PHE A 158 -0.09 18.72 7.79
N PHE A 159 1.14 18.25 7.93
CA PHE A 159 1.61 17.46 9.08
C PHE A 159 2.37 18.30 10.13
N GLY A 160 2.64 19.58 9.88
CA GLY A 160 3.43 20.47 10.74
C GLY A 160 2.72 20.91 12.02
N ASP A 161 3.53 21.14 13.06
CA ASP A 161 3.34 21.62 14.44
C ASP A 161 2.18 21.07 15.30
N LYS A 162 1.00 20.85 14.72
CA LYS A 162 -0.22 20.48 15.48
C LYS A 162 -0.67 19.04 15.23
N SER A 163 -0.29 18.44 14.10
CA SER A 163 -0.66 17.04 13.79
C SER A 163 0.12 16.01 14.61
N ALA A 164 1.38 16.32 14.97
CA ALA A 164 2.17 15.49 15.87
C ALA A 164 1.56 15.44 17.26
N VAL A 165 1.01 16.55 17.75
CA VAL A 165 0.28 16.62 19.03
C VAL A 165 -1.01 15.80 18.97
N LEU A 166 -1.76 15.86 17.87
CA LEU A 166 -2.96 15.04 17.67
C LEU A 166 -2.63 13.55 17.54
N GLY A 167 -1.55 13.21 16.83
CA GLY A 167 -1.04 11.85 16.71
C GLY A 167 -0.53 11.29 18.05
N LEU A 168 0.12 12.12 18.86
CA LEU A 168 0.65 11.77 20.19
C LEU A 168 -0.47 11.69 21.25
N LEU A 169 -1.51 12.51 21.15
CA LEU A 169 -2.73 12.38 21.96
C LEU A 169 -3.55 11.14 21.57
N ALA A 170 -3.75 10.91 20.26
CA ALA A 170 -4.46 9.74 19.76
C ALA A 170 -3.71 8.46 20.13
N SER A 171 -2.41 8.37 19.82
CA SER A 171 -1.59 7.21 20.18
C SER A 171 -1.47 7.06 21.70
N GLY A 172 -1.21 8.13 22.46
CA GLY A 172 -1.11 8.07 23.92
C GLY A 172 -2.39 7.56 24.59
N TYR A 173 -3.56 7.91 24.08
CA TYR A 173 -4.84 7.40 24.58
C TYR A 173 -5.17 5.99 24.08
N PHE A 174 -4.86 5.66 22.81
CA PHE A 174 -4.94 4.28 22.30
C PHE A 174 -4.07 3.34 23.14
N PHE A 175 -2.81 3.71 23.42
CA PHE A 175 -1.92 2.96 24.28
C PHE A 175 -2.42 2.90 25.73
N ALA A 176 -2.90 4.01 26.31
CA ALA A 176 -3.46 4.01 27.66
C ALA A 176 -4.71 3.12 27.78
N LYS A 177 -5.52 2.99 26.72
CA LYS A 177 -6.75 2.17 26.72
C LYS A 177 -6.50 0.71 26.36
N GLU A 178 -5.51 0.44 25.52
CA GLU A 178 -5.12 -0.91 25.12
C GLU A 178 -4.27 -1.61 26.18
N PHE A 179 -3.51 -0.85 26.98
CA PHE A 179 -2.73 -1.37 28.11
C PHE A 179 -3.35 -1.14 29.50
N GLY A 180 -4.31 -0.21 29.63
CA GLY A 180 -4.87 0.18 30.93
C GLY A 180 -6.02 -0.69 31.45
N ASP A 181 -6.71 -1.43 30.57
CA ASP A 181 -7.69 -2.42 31.03
C ASP A 181 -7.91 -3.51 29.96
N LYS A 182 -7.50 -4.73 30.30
CA LYS A 182 -7.71 -6.02 29.60
C LYS A 182 -8.13 -5.96 28.11
N ALA A 183 -7.14 -6.05 27.20
CA ALA A 183 -7.27 -6.64 25.85
C ALA A 183 -8.53 -6.27 25.03
N GLY A 184 -8.92 -4.99 25.02
CA GLY A 184 -10.23 -4.56 24.54
C GLY A 184 -10.27 -3.68 23.28
N GLY A 185 -9.14 -3.38 22.61
CA GLY A 185 -9.07 -2.40 21.52
C GLY A 185 -10.09 -2.63 20.39
N LEU A 186 -10.21 -3.87 19.90
CA LEU A 186 -11.17 -4.22 18.86
C LEU A 186 -12.62 -4.28 19.37
N SER A 187 -12.82 -4.74 20.61
CA SER A 187 -14.14 -4.83 21.24
C SER A 187 -14.75 -3.46 21.51
N TRP A 188 -13.92 -2.45 21.77
CA TRP A 188 -14.34 -1.06 21.97
C TRP A 188 -14.78 -0.40 20.66
N ILE A 189 -14.11 -0.68 19.55
CA ILE A 189 -14.56 -0.23 18.23
C ILE A 189 -15.91 -0.88 17.90
N GLY A 190 -16.03 -2.19 18.14
CA GLY A 190 -17.28 -2.93 17.96
C GLY A 190 -18.43 -2.39 18.81
N SER A 191 -18.19 -2.13 20.09
CA SER A 191 -19.20 -1.59 21.01
C SER A 191 -19.56 -0.14 20.72
N THR A 192 -18.61 0.68 20.26
CA THR A 192 -18.86 2.08 19.86
C THR A 192 -19.71 2.14 18.59
N ILE A 193 -19.46 1.25 17.62
CA ILE A 193 -20.28 1.15 16.39
C ILE A 193 -21.67 0.58 16.71
N SER A 194 -21.77 -0.45 17.56
CA SER A 194 -23.06 -1.07 17.90
C SER A 194 -23.97 -0.19 18.75
N SER A 195 -23.39 0.70 19.56
CA SER A 195 -24.15 1.58 20.46
C SER A 195 -24.67 2.86 19.78
N GLY A 196 -24.25 3.13 18.54
CA GLY A 196 -24.70 4.26 17.73
C GLY A 196 -24.41 5.64 18.33
N VAL A 197 -25.00 6.68 17.74
CA VAL A 197 -24.84 8.09 18.18
C VAL A 197 -25.75 8.37 19.39
N THR A 198 -25.39 7.84 20.55
CA THR A 198 -26.06 8.15 21.83
C THR A 198 -25.27 9.22 22.60
N PHE A 199 -25.96 10.09 23.35
CA PHE A 199 -25.33 11.18 24.13
C PHE A 199 -24.24 10.69 25.10
N GLN A 200 -24.40 9.47 25.63
CA GLN A 200 -23.44 8.83 26.53
C GLN A 200 -22.21 8.27 25.78
N ASN A 201 -22.34 7.97 24.48
CA ASN A 201 -21.28 7.43 23.61
C ASN A 201 -20.62 8.50 22.72
N PHE A 202 -21.09 9.74 22.78
CA PHE A 202 -20.53 10.86 22.03
C PHE A 202 -19.01 11.03 22.22
N PRO A 203 -18.44 10.94 23.45
CA PRO A 203 -16.99 11.05 23.64
C PRO A 203 -16.21 9.92 22.93
N ASN A 204 -16.71 8.69 23.01
CA ASN A 204 -16.09 7.54 22.34
C ASN A 204 -16.15 7.69 20.82
N MET A 205 -17.26 8.19 20.28
CA MET A 205 -17.43 8.39 18.84
C MET A 205 -16.59 9.55 18.30
N ALA A 206 -16.50 10.67 19.04
CA ALA A 206 -15.62 11.78 18.70
C ALA A 206 -14.15 11.34 18.66
N LEU A 207 -13.73 10.49 19.61
CA LEU A 207 -12.38 9.93 19.64
C LEU A 207 -12.14 8.94 18.49
N MET A 208 -13.13 8.10 18.15
CA MET A 208 -13.04 7.22 16.98
C MET A 208 -12.87 8.03 15.69
N MET A 209 -13.60 9.14 15.54
CA MET A 209 -13.49 10.05 14.41
C MET A 209 -12.12 10.74 14.34
N ILE A 210 -11.57 11.16 15.48
CA ILE A 210 -10.21 11.72 15.55
C ILE A 210 -9.16 10.67 15.17
N GLY A 211 -9.26 9.46 15.72
CA GLY A 211 -8.37 8.34 15.38
C GLY A 211 -8.44 7.96 13.90
N ALA A 212 -9.63 7.81 13.35
CA ALA A 212 -9.85 7.55 11.93
C ALA A 212 -9.33 8.70 11.05
N GLY A 213 -9.50 9.95 11.48
CA GLY A 213 -8.95 11.13 10.83
C GLY A 213 -7.42 11.12 10.80
N VAL A 214 -6.76 10.79 11.91
CA VAL A 214 -5.30 10.67 12.00
C VAL A 214 -4.79 9.55 11.09
N VAL A 215 -5.45 8.39 11.08
CA VAL A 215 -5.10 7.25 10.19
C VAL A 215 -5.29 7.65 8.73
N GLY A 216 -6.42 8.26 8.37
CA GLY A 216 -6.71 8.72 7.02
C GLY A 216 -5.72 9.76 6.52
N LEU A 217 -5.36 10.73 7.37
CA LEU A 217 -4.31 11.71 7.08
C LEU A 217 -2.97 11.01 6.90
N SER A 218 -2.55 10.14 7.82
CA SER A 218 -1.29 9.39 7.72
C SER A 218 -1.20 8.61 6.40
N LEU A 219 -2.27 7.91 6.00
CA LEU A 219 -2.35 7.21 4.72
C LEU A 219 -2.19 8.16 3.52
N GLY A 220 -2.87 9.32 3.57
CA GLY A 220 -2.73 10.37 2.57
C GLY A 220 -1.30 10.92 2.47
N ALA A 221 -0.61 11.09 3.60
CA ALA A 221 0.80 11.49 3.66
C ALA A 221 1.70 10.50 2.92
N VAL A 222 1.49 9.20 3.18
CA VAL A 222 2.25 8.11 2.57
C VAL A 222 2.03 8.08 1.07
N MET A 223 0.79 8.22 0.59
CA MET A 223 0.50 8.30 -0.85
C MET A 223 1.18 9.49 -1.52
N ILE A 224 1.14 10.67 -0.91
CA ILE A 224 1.79 11.87 -1.46
C ILE A 224 3.32 11.72 -1.49
N ARG A 225 3.91 11.09 -0.46
CA ARG A 225 5.35 10.77 -0.42
C ARG A 225 5.74 9.75 -1.49
N HIS A 226 4.88 8.79 -1.80
CA HIS A 226 5.13 7.84 -2.90
C HIS A 226 5.24 8.58 -4.25
N ILE A 227 4.42 9.60 -4.48
CA ILE A 227 4.50 10.43 -5.68
C ILE A 227 5.85 11.18 -5.73
N ALA A 228 6.30 11.74 -4.61
CA ALA A 228 7.61 12.40 -4.53
C ALA A 228 8.78 11.42 -4.80
N ALA A 229 8.69 10.18 -4.32
CA ALA A 229 9.68 9.13 -4.59
C ALA A 229 9.82 8.83 -6.10
N ARG A 230 8.72 8.86 -6.85
CA ARG A 230 8.75 8.69 -8.31
C ARG A 230 9.52 9.82 -9.01
N TYR A 231 9.32 11.07 -8.59
CA TYR A 231 10.07 12.20 -9.17
C TYR A 231 11.55 12.16 -8.77
N ARG A 232 11.89 11.70 -7.56
CA ARG A 232 13.30 11.50 -7.14
C ARG A 232 14.00 10.46 -8.00
N TYR A 233 13.31 9.39 -8.37
CA TYR A 233 13.83 8.38 -9.28
C TYR A 233 14.18 8.97 -10.65
N GLN A 234 13.31 9.82 -11.21
CA GLN A 234 13.58 10.52 -12.47
C GLN A 234 14.79 11.46 -12.37
N VAL A 235 14.97 12.13 -11.23
CA VAL A 235 16.17 12.95 -10.98
C VAL A 235 17.43 12.09 -10.95
N GLN A 236 17.39 10.91 -10.32
CA GLN A 236 18.54 9.99 -10.29
C GLN A 236 18.91 9.49 -11.69
N LEU A 237 17.93 9.18 -12.55
CA LEU A 237 18.18 8.80 -13.94
C LEU A 237 18.87 9.91 -14.73
N ILE A 238 18.45 11.18 -14.54
CA ILE A 238 19.14 12.33 -15.16
C ILE A 238 20.58 12.41 -14.66
N ASP A 239 20.81 12.29 -13.35
CA ASP A 239 22.17 12.36 -12.78
C ASP A 239 23.08 11.24 -13.30
N MET A 240 22.53 10.06 -13.59
CA MET A 240 23.27 8.97 -14.23
C MET A 240 23.53 9.21 -15.72
N ALA A 241 22.60 9.85 -16.45
CA ALA A 241 22.75 10.16 -17.88
C ALA A 241 23.73 11.28 -18.17
N LYS A 242 23.97 12.16 -17.20
CA LYS A 242 24.96 13.24 -17.30
C LYS A 242 26.37 12.84 -16.85
N ARG A 243 26.56 11.58 -16.43
CA ARG A 243 27.83 11.07 -15.90
C ARG A 243 28.71 10.52 -17.01
#